data_AF-A0A937B765-F1
#
_entry.id   AF-A0A937B765-F1
#
_cell.length_a   1.000
_cell.length_b   1.000
_cell.length_c   1.000
_cell.angle_alpha   90.00
_cell.angle_beta   90.00
_cell.angle_gamma   90.00
#
_symmetry.space_group_name_H-M   'P 1'
#
loop_
_entity.id
_entity.type
_entity.pdbx_description
1 polymer ?
#
loop_
_entity_poly.entity_id
_entity_poly.type
_entity_poly.pdbx_seq_one_letter_code
_entity_poly.pdbx_strand_id
1 'polypeptide(L)'
;MNKLFAFFIILINFNLNAQIVINEIMYNPPESNTDFLEYIELYNPTNANINLKDYRISEAFSVTFPDTIIPADGYFLVCVNSFKFDSVFGIKAMQWTSNNLNNTSERITLTNAAGAIIDSVRYFDIGNGWNPKADGDGYSLELCRPNVDNSKGEFWKISNSNTGITIEGKPFYGSPGKMNLVPCAEHIIAVSNFKFSPSSIEIQVGDFVEWQNIGGSHNINGTQAIFPQNPESFGNGAVSSNNWTYLKQFNIAGTYQYQCDPHAGQMQGTVIVKEKNSSLYPIYPIAKVTTNNSNGEVDSINVNCQLDGVVYGVNLRAQGLQFTLIDDSNDGIAVFSSTKSFGYSVKEGDKISVRGRISQFQGLTQILLDTLLTNGTGLLKDATEVNFLNETTESQLVVLKNVKLVDLASWTKNPLGFTISVTDGNVTHDVRIDNDINLVNMDAPSGFFDLTGIGSQFDASTPFNSGYQLMPRYADDINPYNPSGNVYPKATIDEVSNINNLGIPEKLVFAMN
;
A
#
# COMPACT_ATOMS: atom_id res chain seq x y z
N MET A 1 -6.25 17.87 55.46
CA MET A 1 -5.85 16.53 54.97
C MET A 1 -5.56 16.62 53.48
N ASN A 2 -4.32 16.91 53.09
CA ASN A 2 -3.89 16.85 51.68
C ASN A 2 -3.01 15.60 51.53
N LYS A 3 -3.51 14.59 50.82
CA LYS A 3 -2.77 13.37 50.50
C LYS A 3 -1.82 13.67 49.34
N LEU A 4 -0.52 13.59 49.61
CA LEU A 4 0.53 13.49 48.61
C LEU A 4 0.40 12.13 47.92
N PHE A 5 0.11 12.10 46.61
CA PHE A 5 0.32 10.92 45.79
C PHE A 5 1.76 10.95 45.28
N ALA A 6 2.61 10.07 45.82
CA ALA A 6 3.93 9.81 45.26
C ALA A 6 3.76 8.94 44.03
N PHE A 7 4.03 9.50 42.85
CA PHE A 7 4.14 8.75 41.60
C PHE A 7 5.47 7.99 41.64
N PHE A 8 5.42 6.67 41.81
CA PHE A 8 6.58 5.80 41.72
C PHE A 8 6.89 5.59 40.23
N ILE A 9 7.83 6.37 39.68
CA ILE A 9 8.38 6.11 38.36
C ILE A 9 9.32 4.91 38.52
N ILE A 10 8.88 3.74 38.04
CA ILE A 10 9.75 2.58 37.87
C ILE A 10 10.67 2.90 36.69
N LEU A 11 11.88 3.37 37.01
CA LEU A 11 13.00 3.42 36.07
C LEU A 11 13.43 1.98 35.79
N ILE A 12 12.89 1.40 34.71
CA ILE A 12 13.42 0.17 34.13
C ILE A 12 14.74 0.56 33.46
N ASN A 13 15.85 0.40 34.19
CA ASN A 13 17.17 0.43 33.57
C ASN A 13 17.31 -0.85 32.74
N PHE A 14 17.11 -0.75 31.42
CA PHE A 14 17.55 -1.77 30.49
C PHE A 14 19.08 -1.80 30.53
N ASN A 15 19.63 -2.72 31.31
CA ASN A 15 21.03 -3.08 31.16
C ASN A 15 21.15 -3.83 29.83
N LEU A 16 21.86 -3.24 28.87
CA LEU A 16 22.38 -3.91 27.68
C LEU A 16 23.41 -4.96 28.11
N ASN A 17 22.93 -6.10 28.62
CA ASN A 17 23.74 -7.30 28.68
C ASN A 17 23.55 -8.05 27.35
N ALA A 18 24.64 -8.50 26.75
CA ALA A 18 24.59 -9.38 25.60
C ALA A 18 23.84 -10.67 26.01
N GLN A 19 22.71 -10.92 25.36
CA GLN A 19 21.76 -11.99 25.64
C GLN A 19 21.32 -12.63 24.33
N ILE A 20 20.57 -13.74 24.39
CA ILE A 20 19.99 -14.34 23.18
C ILE A 20 19.00 -13.37 22.54
N VAL A 21 19.05 -13.25 21.21
CA VAL A 21 18.21 -12.35 20.43
C VAL A 21 17.39 -13.14 19.42
N ILE A 22 16.12 -12.79 19.26
CA ILE A 22 15.27 -13.23 18.14
C ILE A 22 15.76 -12.48 16.90
N ASN A 23 16.35 -13.22 15.96
CA ASN A 23 17.20 -12.71 14.91
C ASN A 23 16.57 -12.77 13.51
N GLU A 24 15.72 -13.76 13.27
CA GLU A 24 15.03 -13.94 11.99
C GLU A 24 13.62 -14.52 12.22
N ILE A 25 12.64 -14.08 11.42
CA ILE A 25 11.23 -14.51 11.52
C ILE A 25 10.68 -14.74 10.11
N MET A 26 10.23 -15.95 9.81
CA MET A 26 9.37 -16.25 8.66
C MET A 26 7.98 -16.58 9.19
N TYR A 27 7.07 -15.60 9.20
CA TYR A 27 5.73 -15.74 9.78
C TYR A 27 4.64 -16.06 8.75
N ASN A 28 4.89 -15.83 7.47
CA ASN A 28 3.97 -16.19 6.39
C ASN A 28 4.81 -16.62 5.16
N PRO A 29 5.26 -17.89 5.10
CA PRO A 29 6.01 -18.41 3.96
C PRO A 29 5.12 -18.42 2.70
N PRO A 30 5.69 -18.58 1.50
CA PRO A 30 4.95 -18.48 0.24
C PRO A 30 3.99 -19.67 -0.05
N GLU A 31 3.79 -20.58 0.90
CA GLU A 31 2.92 -21.76 0.75
C GLU A 31 1.44 -21.36 0.94
N SER A 32 0.56 -21.75 0.02
CA SER A 32 -0.86 -21.41 0.17
C SER A 32 -1.54 -22.29 1.23
N ASN A 33 -2.09 -21.66 2.27
CA ASN A 33 -3.01 -22.25 3.26
C ASN A 33 -2.41 -23.31 4.21
N THR A 34 -1.08 -23.37 4.36
CA THR A 34 -0.46 -24.38 5.24
C THR A 34 0.67 -23.88 6.13
N ASP A 35 1.38 -22.84 5.71
CA ASP A 35 2.49 -22.19 6.43
C ASP A 35 3.47 -23.17 7.11
N PHE A 36 3.79 -24.30 6.48
CA PHE A 36 4.61 -25.37 7.08
C PHE A 36 6.09 -25.03 7.20
N LEU A 37 6.52 -23.95 6.55
CA LEU A 37 7.90 -23.47 6.56
C LEU A 37 8.10 -22.25 7.46
N GLU A 38 7.15 -21.93 8.32
CA GLU A 38 7.37 -20.93 9.37
C GLU A 38 8.55 -21.32 10.27
N TYR A 39 9.36 -20.32 10.60
CA TYR A 39 10.45 -20.46 11.55
C TYR A 39 10.77 -19.14 12.25
N ILE A 40 11.44 -19.29 13.38
CA ILE A 40 12.21 -18.21 13.99
C ILE A 40 13.65 -18.66 14.18
N GLU A 41 14.56 -17.69 14.22
CA GLU A 41 15.96 -17.91 14.56
C GLU A 41 16.33 -17.17 15.84
N LEU A 42 17.07 -17.85 16.71
CA LEU A 42 17.74 -17.26 17.86
C LEU A 42 19.23 -17.10 17.55
N TYR A 43 19.81 -15.96 17.89
CA TYR A 43 21.24 -15.69 17.78
C TYR A 43 21.86 -15.44 19.17
N ASN A 44 23.06 -15.97 19.38
CA ASN A 44 23.89 -15.68 20.55
C ASN A 44 25.00 -14.68 20.17
N PRO A 45 24.82 -13.36 20.43
CA PRO A 45 25.83 -12.33 20.15
C PRO A 45 26.98 -12.31 21.18
N THR A 46 27.00 -13.24 22.14
CA THR A 46 28.03 -13.27 23.18
C THR A 46 29.25 -14.07 22.72
N ASN A 47 30.37 -13.83 23.40
CA ASN A 47 31.61 -14.58 23.20
C ASN A 47 31.67 -15.90 23.99
N ALA A 48 30.53 -16.36 24.54
CA ALA A 48 30.45 -17.57 25.34
C ALA A 48 29.26 -18.44 24.89
N ASN A 49 29.36 -19.76 25.12
CA ASN A 49 28.25 -20.66 24.88
C ASN A 49 27.12 -20.40 25.88
N ILE A 50 25.88 -20.32 25.40
CA ILE A 50 24.69 -20.18 26.25
C ILE A 50 23.90 -21.49 26.19
N ASN A 51 23.57 -22.03 27.37
CA ASN A 51 22.67 -23.17 27.48
C ASN A 51 21.23 -22.67 27.69
N LEU A 52 20.34 -23.06 26.80
CA LEU A 52 18.91 -22.73 26.82
C LEU A 52 18.08 -23.69 27.65
N LYS A 53 18.68 -24.63 28.40
CA LYS A 53 17.92 -25.56 29.22
C LYS A 53 16.85 -24.84 30.06
N ASP A 54 15.60 -25.28 29.89
CA ASP A 54 14.39 -24.76 30.54
C ASP A 54 13.99 -23.31 30.14
N TYR A 55 14.65 -22.71 29.14
CA TYR A 55 14.14 -21.50 28.47
C TYR A 55 12.83 -21.83 27.77
N ARG A 56 12.01 -20.81 27.54
CA ARG A 56 10.69 -20.96 26.93
C ARG A 56 10.42 -19.89 25.91
N ILE A 57 9.85 -20.27 24.78
CA ILE A 57 9.11 -19.34 23.91
C ILE A 57 7.63 -19.51 24.21
N SER A 58 6.92 -18.39 24.30
CA SER A 58 5.50 -18.32 24.63
C SER A 58 4.81 -17.17 23.88
N GLU A 59 3.51 -17.01 24.14
CA GLU A 59 2.57 -16.09 23.47
C GLU A 59 2.22 -16.50 22.04
N ALA A 60 3.20 -16.55 21.13
CA ALA A 60 2.98 -16.96 19.74
C ALA A 60 2.80 -18.48 19.61
N PHE A 61 3.80 -19.21 20.06
CA PHE A 61 3.82 -20.66 20.09
C PHE A 61 4.56 -21.14 21.34
N SER A 62 4.44 -22.43 21.67
CA SER A 62 5.06 -23.00 22.85
C SER A 62 6.29 -23.84 22.52
N VAL A 63 7.42 -23.48 23.13
CA VAL A 63 8.64 -24.29 23.20
C VAL A 63 9.15 -24.28 24.64
N THR A 64 9.62 -25.43 25.12
CA THR A 64 10.51 -25.50 26.28
C THR A 64 11.79 -26.17 25.81
N PHE A 65 12.90 -25.45 25.89
CA PHE A 65 14.17 -25.94 25.37
C PHE A 65 14.72 -27.06 26.29
N PRO A 66 15.08 -28.24 25.75
CA PRO A 66 15.84 -29.23 26.48
C PRO A 66 17.28 -28.74 26.68
N ASP A 67 18.18 -29.61 27.15
CA ASP A 67 19.61 -29.29 27.25
C ASP A 67 20.19 -28.93 25.86
N THR A 68 20.26 -27.63 25.57
CA THR A 68 20.46 -27.07 24.23
C THR A 68 21.48 -25.96 24.32
N ILE A 69 22.61 -26.11 23.63
CA ILE A 69 23.69 -25.12 23.65
C ILE A 69 23.68 -24.35 22.34
N ILE A 70 23.60 -23.02 22.43
CA ILE A 70 23.96 -22.13 21.33
C ILE A 70 25.42 -21.71 21.55
N PRO A 71 26.36 -22.07 20.66
CA PRO A 71 27.74 -21.60 20.74
C PRO A 71 27.84 -20.08 20.76
N ALA A 72 28.99 -19.55 21.20
CA ALA A 72 29.34 -18.15 20.95
C ALA A 72 29.20 -17.83 19.44
N ASP A 73 28.59 -16.69 19.11
CA ASP A 73 28.24 -16.30 17.73
C ASP A 73 27.40 -17.34 16.95
N GLY A 74 26.74 -18.25 17.65
CA GLY A 74 25.93 -19.32 17.08
C GLY A 74 24.45 -18.96 16.88
N TYR A 75 23.79 -19.73 16.01
CA TYR A 75 22.37 -19.60 15.67
C TYR A 75 21.61 -20.87 16.08
N PHE A 76 20.32 -20.73 16.38
CA PHE A 76 19.44 -21.86 16.67
C PHE A 76 18.06 -21.65 16.06
N LEU A 77 17.58 -22.63 15.30
CA LEU A 77 16.31 -22.55 14.58
C LEU A 77 15.20 -23.30 15.31
N VAL A 78 14.04 -22.66 15.33
CA VAL A 78 12.78 -23.28 15.75
C VAL A 78 11.79 -23.11 14.60
N CYS A 79 11.05 -24.17 14.24
CA CYS A 79 10.12 -24.17 13.12
C CYS A 79 8.80 -24.89 13.44
N VAL A 80 7.77 -24.66 12.64
CA VAL A 80 6.46 -25.33 12.81
C VAL A 80 6.51 -26.82 12.43
N ASN A 81 7.25 -27.19 11.39
CA ASN A 81 7.34 -28.56 10.90
C ASN A 81 8.79 -28.94 10.54
N SER A 82 9.47 -29.62 11.47
CA SER A 82 10.89 -29.96 11.33
C SER A 82 11.20 -30.90 10.17
N PHE A 83 10.27 -31.79 9.82
CA PHE A 83 10.45 -32.70 8.68
C PHE A 83 10.38 -31.95 7.35
N LYS A 84 9.39 -31.05 7.19
CA LYS A 84 9.25 -30.21 5.99
C LYS A 84 10.41 -29.23 5.88
N PHE A 85 10.77 -28.58 6.98
CA PHE A 85 11.88 -27.64 7.04
C PHE A 85 13.20 -28.30 6.61
N ASP A 86 13.53 -29.48 7.16
CA ASP A 86 14.73 -30.23 6.76
C ASP A 86 14.66 -30.73 5.32
N SER A 87 13.48 -31.17 4.85
CA SER A 87 13.30 -31.60 3.47
C SER A 87 13.49 -30.47 2.45
N VAL A 88 13.17 -29.23 2.83
CA VAL A 88 13.23 -28.06 1.94
C VAL A 88 14.60 -27.38 2.02
N PHE A 89 15.08 -27.09 3.23
CA PHE A 89 16.32 -26.34 3.44
C PHE A 89 17.56 -27.22 3.68
N GLY A 90 17.39 -28.51 3.98
CA GLY A 90 18.49 -29.39 4.39
C GLY A 90 19.08 -29.02 5.76
N ILE A 91 18.30 -28.33 6.59
CA ILE A 91 18.72 -27.80 7.90
C ILE A 91 17.85 -28.42 8.99
N LYS A 92 18.50 -28.88 10.07
CA LYS A 92 17.79 -29.35 11.26
C LYS A 92 17.34 -28.16 12.09
N ALA A 93 16.06 -28.16 12.47
CA ALA A 93 15.45 -27.19 13.36
C ALA A 93 14.62 -27.88 14.43
N MET A 94 14.47 -27.24 15.58
CA MET A 94 13.59 -27.73 16.65
C MET A 94 12.14 -27.47 16.26
N GLN A 95 11.29 -28.48 16.34
CA GLN A 95 9.86 -28.26 16.11
C GLN A 95 9.18 -27.67 17.34
N TRP A 96 8.40 -26.61 17.17
CA TRP A 96 7.53 -26.12 18.25
C TRP A 96 6.22 -26.90 18.33
N THR A 97 5.52 -26.78 19.47
CA THR A 97 4.26 -27.47 19.72
C THR A 97 3.15 -26.44 19.95
N SER A 98 2.32 -26.16 18.95
CA SER A 98 1.06 -25.38 19.02
C SER A 98 0.68 -24.90 17.60
N ASN A 99 -0.15 -23.85 17.51
CA ASN A 99 -0.54 -23.15 16.29
C ASN A 99 0.65 -22.60 15.49
N ASN A 100 0.38 -22.32 14.22
CA ASN A 100 1.19 -21.50 13.33
C ASN A 100 1.31 -20.07 13.86
N LEU A 101 2.29 -19.33 13.34
CA LEU A 101 2.36 -17.89 13.52
C LEU A 101 1.15 -17.20 12.86
N ASN A 102 0.75 -16.04 13.38
CA ASN A 102 -0.32 -15.25 12.79
C ASN A 102 0.18 -14.42 11.59
N ASN A 103 -0.41 -14.60 10.41
CA ASN A 103 0.00 -13.88 9.19
C ASN A 103 -0.20 -12.35 9.23
N THR A 104 -0.82 -11.78 10.28
CA THR A 104 -0.96 -10.33 10.46
C THR A 104 -0.06 -9.78 11.56
N SER A 105 -0.10 -10.32 12.78
CA SER A 105 0.77 -9.85 13.87
C SER A 105 0.73 -10.80 15.05
N GLU A 106 1.89 -11.04 15.65
CA GLU A 106 2.00 -11.80 16.89
C GLU A 106 3.21 -11.39 17.72
N ARG A 107 3.16 -11.66 19.03
CA ARG A 107 4.29 -11.44 19.95
C ARG A 107 5.00 -12.75 20.23
N ILE A 108 6.29 -12.80 19.97
CA ILE A 108 7.18 -13.89 20.35
C ILE A 108 7.95 -13.43 21.59
N THR A 109 7.84 -14.19 22.68
CA THR A 109 8.52 -13.86 23.95
C THR A 109 9.38 -15.03 24.41
N LEU A 110 10.70 -14.81 24.48
CA LEU A 110 11.71 -15.72 25.03
C LEU A 110 11.94 -15.41 26.51
N THR A 111 11.74 -16.40 27.37
CA THR A 111 12.03 -16.32 28.82
C THR A 111 13.08 -17.36 29.20
N ASN A 112 13.89 -17.05 30.22
CA ASN A 112 14.82 -18.01 30.80
C ASN A 112 14.13 -18.98 31.77
N ALA A 113 14.88 -19.93 32.32
CA ALA A 113 14.39 -20.92 33.29
C ALA A 113 13.75 -20.33 34.56
N ALA A 114 14.12 -19.10 34.94
CA ALA A 114 13.55 -18.39 36.08
C ALA A 114 12.29 -17.57 35.71
N GLY A 115 11.89 -17.56 34.44
CA GLY A 115 10.75 -16.79 33.93
C GLY A 115 11.06 -15.32 33.61
N ALA A 116 12.33 -14.90 33.66
CA ALA A 116 12.70 -13.55 33.24
C ALA A 116 12.67 -13.46 31.71
N ILE A 117 12.06 -12.38 31.18
CA ILE A 117 12.09 -12.09 29.74
C ILE A 117 13.53 -11.81 29.35
N ILE A 118 14.01 -12.61 28.41
CA ILE A 118 15.28 -12.39 27.73
C ILE A 118 14.99 -11.49 26.53
N ASP A 119 14.14 -11.91 25.61
CA ASP A 119 13.82 -11.12 24.43
C ASP A 119 12.33 -11.19 24.08
N SER A 120 11.79 -10.13 23.49
CA SER A 120 10.40 -10.09 23.04
C SER A 120 10.23 -9.14 21.86
N VAL A 121 9.65 -9.66 20.79
CA VAL A 121 9.33 -8.89 19.58
C VAL A 121 7.89 -9.15 19.17
N ARG A 122 7.20 -8.10 18.73
CA ARG A 122 5.92 -8.21 18.02
C ARG A 122 6.11 -7.76 16.58
N TYR A 123 5.95 -8.68 15.65
CA TYR A 123 5.96 -8.37 14.22
C TYR A 123 4.57 -7.91 13.76
N PHE A 124 4.54 -7.23 12.60
CA PHE A 124 3.33 -6.81 11.92
C PHE A 124 3.51 -7.03 10.41
N ASP A 125 2.43 -7.37 9.72
CA ASP A 125 2.37 -7.50 8.26
C ASP A 125 2.47 -6.14 7.54
N ILE A 126 2.00 -5.07 8.18
CA ILE A 126 2.05 -3.72 7.66
C ILE A 126 2.26 -2.66 8.75
N GLY A 127 3.00 -1.60 8.40
CA GLY A 127 3.20 -0.41 9.24
C GLY A 127 4.35 -0.55 10.24
N ASN A 128 4.59 0.49 11.04
CA ASN A 128 5.60 0.51 12.13
C ASN A 128 7.03 0.06 11.75
N GLY A 129 7.43 0.23 10.48
CA GLY A 129 8.75 -0.16 9.97
C GLY A 129 8.83 -1.57 9.37
N TRP A 130 7.76 -2.36 9.46
CA TRP A 130 7.69 -3.72 8.90
C TRP A 130 7.37 -3.69 7.41
N ASN A 131 7.93 -4.65 6.66
CA ASN A 131 7.83 -4.70 5.21
C ASN A 131 6.85 -5.80 4.76
N PRO A 132 5.78 -5.46 4.01
CA PRO A 132 4.73 -6.40 3.61
C PRO A 132 5.20 -7.50 2.66
N LYS A 133 6.41 -7.40 2.08
CA LYS A 133 6.98 -8.51 1.29
C LYS A 133 7.28 -9.75 2.14
N ALA A 134 7.31 -9.63 3.47
CA ALA A 134 7.40 -10.80 4.34
C ALA A 134 6.06 -11.53 4.53
N ASP A 135 4.97 -11.01 3.96
CA ASP A 135 3.62 -11.55 4.07
C ASP A 135 3.28 -12.46 2.89
N GLY A 136 3.87 -13.65 2.83
CA GLY A 136 3.57 -14.65 1.80
C GLY A 136 4.27 -14.43 0.45
N ASP A 137 5.12 -13.41 0.34
CA ASP A 137 5.90 -13.11 -0.87
C ASP A 137 7.28 -13.77 -0.91
N GLY A 138 7.58 -14.60 0.09
CA GLY A 138 8.79 -15.43 0.12
C GLY A 138 9.95 -14.86 0.93
N TYR A 139 9.79 -13.74 1.63
CA TYR A 139 10.89 -13.09 2.36
C TYR A 139 10.76 -13.29 3.86
N SER A 140 11.82 -13.73 4.54
CA SER A 140 11.88 -13.64 6.00
C SER A 140 12.17 -12.20 6.44
N LEU A 141 11.84 -11.90 7.69
CA LEU A 141 12.26 -10.70 8.40
C LEU A 141 13.56 -11.00 9.14
N GLU A 142 14.63 -10.30 8.77
CA GLU A 142 15.96 -10.38 9.38
C GLU A 142 16.22 -9.13 10.23
N LEU A 143 16.63 -9.32 11.48
CA LEU A 143 17.12 -8.24 12.33
C LEU A 143 18.50 -7.79 11.82
N CYS A 144 18.60 -6.55 11.36
CA CYS A 144 19.82 -6.05 10.71
C CYS A 144 20.95 -5.68 11.69
N ARG A 145 20.64 -5.53 12.99
CA ARG A 145 21.60 -5.31 14.08
C ARG A 145 21.18 -6.07 15.34
N PRO A 146 21.92 -7.08 15.78
CA PRO A 146 21.58 -7.85 16.98
C PRO A 146 21.67 -7.09 18.31
N ASN A 147 22.32 -5.93 18.35
CA ASN A 147 22.57 -5.15 19.56
C ASN A 147 21.64 -3.94 19.76
N VAL A 148 20.57 -3.84 18.96
CA VAL A 148 19.57 -2.77 19.05
C VAL A 148 18.30 -3.25 19.74
N ASP A 149 17.39 -2.32 20.06
CA ASP A 149 16.04 -2.63 20.51
C ASP A 149 15.22 -3.20 19.34
N ASN A 150 15.12 -4.53 19.29
CA ASN A 150 14.38 -5.26 18.25
C ASN A 150 12.86 -5.09 18.35
N SER A 151 12.32 -4.38 19.35
CA SER A 151 10.90 -4.01 19.36
C SER A 151 10.57 -2.93 18.32
N LYS A 152 11.59 -2.27 17.75
CA LYS A 152 11.45 -1.28 16.68
C LYS A 152 11.50 -1.96 15.31
N GLY A 153 10.40 -1.92 14.57
CA GLY A 153 10.29 -2.51 13.24
C GLY A 153 11.30 -1.96 12.22
N GLU A 154 11.81 -0.74 12.42
CA GLU A 154 12.83 -0.13 11.54
C GLU A 154 14.14 -0.93 11.43
N PHE A 155 14.46 -1.77 12.42
CA PHE A 155 15.63 -2.67 12.39
C PHE A 155 15.34 -4.05 11.79
N TRP A 156 14.09 -4.33 11.43
CA TRP A 156 13.70 -5.57 10.76
C TRP A 156 13.59 -5.32 9.26
N LYS A 157 14.40 -6.03 8.48
CA LYS A 157 14.46 -5.88 7.03
C LYS A 157 14.06 -7.20 6.37
N ILE A 158 13.51 -7.13 5.17
CA ILE A 158 13.32 -8.35 4.37
C ILE A 158 14.68 -8.92 3.98
N SER A 159 14.80 -10.25 4.03
CA SER A 159 16.01 -10.93 3.60
C SER A 159 16.36 -10.59 2.15
N ASN A 160 17.65 -10.41 1.87
CA ASN A 160 18.19 -10.38 0.50
C ASN A 160 18.91 -11.70 0.13
N SER A 161 18.88 -12.69 1.03
CA SER A 161 19.57 -13.97 0.90
C SER A 161 18.70 -14.96 0.13
N ASN A 162 18.88 -15.03 -1.19
CA ASN A 162 18.15 -16.03 -2.00
C ASN A 162 18.64 -17.44 -1.63
N THR A 163 17.73 -18.29 -1.16
CA THR A 163 18.05 -19.68 -0.78
C THR A 163 18.22 -20.61 -1.98
N GLY A 164 17.82 -20.17 -3.19
CA GLY A 164 17.72 -21.00 -4.40
C GLY A 164 16.47 -21.87 -4.46
N ILE A 165 15.62 -21.82 -3.43
CA ILE A 165 14.37 -22.58 -3.34
C ILE A 165 13.24 -21.73 -3.91
N THR A 166 12.34 -22.38 -4.64
CA THR A 166 11.10 -21.77 -5.17
C THR A 166 9.91 -22.59 -4.72
N ILE A 167 8.90 -21.92 -4.19
CA ILE A 167 7.69 -22.52 -3.63
C ILE A 167 6.52 -21.82 -4.29
N GLU A 168 5.64 -22.59 -4.94
CA GLU A 168 4.47 -22.05 -5.67
C GLU A 168 4.81 -20.90 -6.63
N GLY A 169 5.99 -20.98 -7.28
CA GLY A 169 6.48 -19.98 -8.21
C GLY A 169 7.11 -18.73 -7.58
N LYS A 170 7.16 -18.65 -6.25
CA LYS A 170 7.82 -17.55 -5.51
C LYS A 170 9.20 -17.99 -4.98
N PRO A 171 10.27 -17.25 -5.26
CA PRO A 171 11.58 -17.50 -4.66
C PRO A 171 11.56 -17.25 -3.14
N PHE A 172 12.26 -18.10 -2.39
CA PHE A 172 12.37 -18.00 -0.94
C PHE A 172 13.67 -17.29 -0.55
N TYR A 173 13.56 -16.21 0.22
CA TYR A 173 14.65 -15.40 0.76
C TYR A 173 14.70 -15.52 2.28
N GLY A 174 15.86 -15.91 2.79
CA GLY A 174 16.13 -16.03 4.22
C GLY A 174 17.55 -16.52 4.47
N SER A 175 18.02 -16.38 5.70
CA SER A 175 19.35 -16.82 6.13
C SER A 175 19.32 -17.88 7.24
N PRO A 176 18.43 -18.88 7.22
CA PRO A 176 18.29 -19.81 8.35
C PRO A 176 19.61 -20.51 8.67
N GLY A 177 20.02 -20.41 9.93
CA GLY A 177 21.25 -20.95 10.50
C GLY A 177 22.50 -20.15 10.16
N LYS A 178 22.37 -18.92 9.64
CA LYS A 178 23.48 -18.09 9.15
C LYS A 178 23.31 -16.64 9.59
N MET A 179 24.39 -15.88 9.45
CA MET A 179 24.39 -14.44 9.71
C MET A 179 23.45 -13.70 8.74
N ASN A 180 22.57 -12.87 9.29
CA ASN A 180 21.80 -11.88 8.53
C ASN A 180 22.78 -10.92 7.84
N LEU A 181 22.72 -10.86 6.51
CA LEU A 181 23.56 -9.97 5.71
C LEU A 181 22.82 -8.70 5.29
N VAL A 182 21.56 -8.55 5.69
CA VAL A 182 20.77 -7.39 5.34
C VAL A 182 21.30 -6.11 6.03
N PRO A 183 21.61 -5.05 5.26
CA PRO A 183 22.01 -3.78 5.85
C PRO A 183 20.80 -3.08 6.50
N CYS A 184 21.01 -2.38 7.62
CA CYS A 184 19.93 -1.56 8.21
C CYS A 184 19.60 -0.31 7.40
N ALA A 185 20.56 0.17 6.63
CA ALA A 185 20.49 1.41 5.91
C ALA A 185 21.33 1.33 4.63
N GLU A 186 20.88 2.03 3.61
CA GLU A 186 21.60 2.26 2.36
C GLU A 186 22.82 3.17 2.60
N HIS A 187 22.76 4.02 3.63
CA HIS A 187 23.81 4.97 3.96
C HIS A 187 24.18 4.93 5.44
N ILE A 188 25.48 4.87 5.73
CA ILE A 188 26.02 4.89 7.09
C ILE A 188 26.86 6.16 7.29
N ILE A 189 26.62 6.85 8.41
CA ILE A 189 27.36 8.03 8.85
C ILE A 189 28.05 7.72 10.18
N ALA A 190 29.37 7.62 10.16
CA ALA A 190 30.17 7.46 11.37
C ALA A 190 30.23 8.77 12.16
N VAL A 191 30.07 8.67 13.48
CA VAL A 191 30.11 9.78 14.44
C VAL A 191 31.29 9.54 15.38
N SER A 192 32.32 10.38 15.26
CA SER A 192 33.49 10.39 16.14
C SER A 192 34.37 11.61 15.88
N ASN A 193 35.34 11.89 16.76
CA ASN A 193 36.37 12.92 16.54
C ASN A 193 35.79 14.29 16.12
N PHE A 194 34.67 14.68 16.72
CA PHE A 194 33.96 15.94 16.41
C PHE A 194 33.49 16.06 14.95
N LYS A 195 33.22 14.94 14.28
CA LYS A 195 32.84 14.91 12.86
C LYS A 195 31.76 13.85 12.54
N PHE A 196 30.89 14.19 11.60
CA PHE A 196 30.07 13.23 10.85
C PHE A 196 30.79 12.82 9.57
N SER A 197 30.95 11.51 9.32
CA SER A 197 31.67 10.99 8.16
C SER A 197 30.83 9.94 7.41
N PRO A 198 30.37 10.23 6.18
CA PRO A 198 30.44 11.54 5.49
C PRO A 198 29.62 12.63 6.21
N SER A 199 29.99 13.90 6.03
CA SER A 199 29.24 15.03 6.58
C SER A 199 28.07 15.46 5.69
N SER A 200 28.05 15.03 4.43
CA SER A 200 26.92 15.26 3.52
C SER A 200 26.69 14.02 2.69
N ILE A 201 25.43 13.64 2.54
CA ILE A 201 25.00 12.57 1.63
C ILE A 201 23.82 13.05 0.79
N GLU A 202 23.70 12.48 -0.40
CA GLU A 202 22.50 12.57 -1.23
C GLU A 202 21.86 11.19 -1.28
N ILE A 203 20.56 11.12 -0.99
CA ILE A 203 19.76 9.89 -0.89
C ILE A 203 18.42 10.07 -1.62
N GLN A 204 17.63 9.03 -1.70
CA GLN A 204 16.27 9.07 -2.27
C GLN A 204 15.20 8.98 -1.17
N VAL A 205 14.00 9.50 -1.47
CA VAL A 205 12.82 9.30 -0.63
C VAL A 205 12.60 7.80 -0.40
N GLY A 206 12.50 7.41 0.88
CA GLY A 206 12.33 6.05 1.35
C GLY A 206 13.61 5.39 1.87
N ASP A 207 14.79 5.95 1.59
CA ASP A 207 16.07 5.41 2.06
C ASP A 207 16.21 5.60 3.58
N PHE A 208 16.89 4.64 4.22
CA PHE A 208 17.33 4.72 5.59
C PHE A 208 18.76 5.26 5.67
N VAL A 209 19.01 6.08 6.68
CA VAL A 209 20.35 6.52 7.08
C VAL A 209 20.62 6.07 8.50
N GLU A 210 21.77 5.44 8.71
CA GLU A 210 22.24 4.97 10.01
C GLU A 210 23.39 5.84 10.50
N TRP A 211 23.23 6.50 11.64
CA TRP A 211 24.32 7.15 12.36
C TRP A 211 24.88 6.20 13.42
N GLN A 212 26.20 6.03 13.44
CA GLN A 212 26.88 5.16 14.39
C GLN A 212 27.89 5.97 15.20
N ASN A 213 27.65 6.15 16.51
CA ASN A 213 28.66 6.67 17.42
C ASN A 213 29.64 5.57 17.80
N ILE A 214 30.86 5.71 17.29
CA ILE A 214 31.96 4.78 17.52
C ILE A 214 32.98 5.32 18.54
N GLY A 215 32.73 6.51 19.10
CA GLY A 215 33.53 7.05 20.19
C GLY A 215 33.30 8.55 20.42
N GLY A 216 33.42 8.95 21.69
CA GLY A 216 33.20 10.33 22.13
C GLY A 216 31.77 10.61 22.60
N SER A 217 31.56 11.82 23.11
CA SER A 217 30.26 12.28 23.62
C SER A 217 29.52 13.05 22.55
N HIS A 218 28.58 12.38 21.88
CA HIS A 218 27.90 12.91 20.71
C HIS A 218 26.39 12.64 20.73
N ASN A 219 25.64 13.49 20.04
CA ASN A 219 24.27 13.25 19.59
C ASN A 219 24.09 13.73 18.15
N ILE A 220 22.88 13.53 17.63
CA ILE A 220 22.38 14.17 16.41
C ILE A 220 21.12 14.96 16.74
N ASN A 221 21.09 16.22 16.30
CA ASN A 221 19.95 17.11 16.45
C ASN A 221 19.67 17.77 15.11
N GLY A 222 18.65 17.27 14.42
CA GLY A 222 18.09 17.83 13.19
C GLY A 222 16.65 18.33 13.40
N THR A 223 16.33 18.77 14.61
CA THR A 223 14.98 19.24 14.94
C THR A 223 14.68 20.58 14.26
N GLN A 224 13.41 20.82 13.93
CA GLN A 224 12.97 22.09 13.34
C GLN A 224 13.09 23.29 14.30
N ALA A 225 13.28 23.03 15.60
CA ALA A 225 13.63 24.08 16.55
C ALA A 225 15.03 24.66 16.30
N ILE A 226 15.98 23.83 15.86
CA ILE A 226 17.34 24.24 15.49
C ILE A 226 17.45 24.57 13.99
N PHE A 227 16.78 23.78 13.15
CA PHE A 227 16.78 23.92 11.68
C PHE A 227 15.35 24.08 11.14
N PRO A 228 14.75 25.28 11.19
CA PRO A 228 13.34 25.50 10.82
C PRO A 228 12.98 25.14 9.38
N GLN A 229 13.97 25.02 8.49
CA GLN A 229 13.78 24.65 7.08
C GLN A 229 13.85 23.15 6.81
N ASN A 230 14.19 22.33 7.82
CA ASN A 230 14.12 20.88 7.66
C ASN A 230 12.67 20.47 7.36
N PRO A 231 12.44 19.57 6.39
CA PRO A 231 11.09 19.08 6.11
C PRO A 231 10.43 18.41 7.32
N GLU A 232 11.21 17.70 8.15
CA GLU A 232 10.74 17.08 9.39
C GLU A 232 11.85 17.10 10.47
N SER A 233 11.45 17.01 11.74
CA SER A 233 12.39 16.92 12.86
C SER A 233 12.93 15.49 13.02
N PHE A 234 14.23 15.36 13.33
CA PHE A 234 14.86 14.08 13.68
C PHE A 234 16.03 14.27 14.65
N GLY A 235 16.45 13.18 15.29
CA GLY A 235 17.53 13.19 16.29
C GLY A 235 17.40 12.06 17.30
N ASN A 236 18.47 11.80 18.05
CA ASN A 236 18.56 10.73 19.05
C ASN A 236 18.52 11.24 20.49
N GLY A 237 18.18 12.52 20.69
CA GLY A 237 18.00 13.11 22.02
C GLY A 237 19.30 13.59 22.66
N ALA A 238 19.43 13.35 23.97
CA ALA A 238 20.53 13.88 24.77
C ALA A 238 21.90 13.32 24.36
N VAL A 239 22.95 14.11 24.59
CA VAL A 239 24.34 13.70 24.39
C VAL A 239 24.66 12.46 25.21
N SER A 240 25.29 11.48 24.58
CA SER A 240 25.74 10.25 25.23
C SER A 240 27.20 9.97 24.93
N SER A 241 27.94 9.51 25.94
CA SER A 241 29.30 9.00 25.83
C SER A 241 29.36 7.51 25.47
N ASN A 242 28.22 6.81 25.50
CA ASN A 242 28.13 5.41 25.10
C ASN A 242 28.08 5.32 23.57
N ASN A 243 28.55 4.20 23.03
CA ASN A 243 28.30 3.89 21.63
C ASN A 243 26.79 3.72 21.41
N TRP A 244 26.29 4.25 20.29
CA TRP A 244 24.88 4.19 19.95
C TRP A 244 24.72 4.14 18.43
N THR A 245 23.57 3.60 18.02
CA THR A 245 23.10 3.65 16.65
C THR A 245 21.78 4.41 16.62
N TYR A 246 21.61 5.27 15.60
CA TYR A 246 20.34 5.89 15.28
C TYR A 246 20.00 5.65 13.83
N LEU A 247 18.81 5.14 13.58
CA LEU A 247 18.31 4.85 12.25
C LEU A 247 17.15 5.79 11.94
N LYS A 248 17.13 6.39 10.75
CA LYS A 248 16.03 7.23 10.28
C LYS A 248 15.73 6.96 8.82
N GLN A 249 14.47 6.67 8.53
CA GLN A 249 13.95 6.69 7.16
C GLN A 249 13.57 8.12 6.78
N PHE A 250 13.94 8.55 5.58
CA PHE A 250 13.60 9.86 5.04
C PHE A 250 12.51 9.74 3.99
N ASN A 251 11.28 10.09 4.35
CA ASN A 251 10.10 9.91 3.48
C ASN A 251 9.64 11.19 2.77
N ILE A 252 10.28 12.33 3.01
CA ILE A 252 9.94 13.62 2.41
C ILE A 252 11.19 14.15 1.71
N ALA A 253 11.07 14.53 0.44
CA ALA A 253 12.18 15.14 -0.27
C ALA A 253 12.52 16.51 0.31
N GLY A 254 13.80 16.88 0.24
CA GLY A 254 14.29 18.15 0.77
C GLY A 254 15.69 18.05 1.32
N THR A 255 16.16 19.13 1.93
CA THR A 255 17.48 19.18 2.57
C THR A 255 17.32 19.17 4.08
N TYR A 256 17.92 18.19 4.73
CA TYR A 256 17.89 18.01 6.17
C TYR A 256 19.26 18.34 6.75
N GLN A 257 19.33 19.39 7.56
CA GLN A 257 20.53 19.77 8.29
C GLN A 257 20.46 19.24 9.72
N TYR A 258 21.63 18.90 10.28
CA TYR A 258 21.73 18.43 11.65
C TYR A 258 23.09 18.79 12.25
N GLN A 259 23.16 18.79 13.58
CA GLN A 259 24.39 19.05 14.32
C GLN A 259 24.57 18.10 15.50
N CYS A 260 25.77 18.13 16.07
CA CYS A 260 26.03 17.64 17.42
C CYS A 260 25.91 18.82 18.39
N ASP A 261 25.00 18.78 19.36
CA ASP A 261 24.73 19.90 20.27
C ASP A 261 25.94 20.41 21.07
N PRO A 262 26.80 19.56 21.68
CA PRO A 262 27.96 20.04 22.43
C PRO A 262 29.03 20.66 21.53
N HIS A 263 28.93 20.49 20.21
CA HIS A 263 29.86 21.00 19.20
C HIS A 263 29.11 21.80 18.13
N ALA A 264 28.04 22.50 18.52
CA ALA A 264 27.20 23.29 17.63
C ALA A 264 28.04 24.29 16.81
N GLY A 265 27.77 24.37 15.52
CA GLY A 265 28.51 25.20 14.57
C GLY A 265 29.85 24.64 14.07
N GLN A 266 30.40 23.59 14.72
CA GLN A 266 31.64 22.93 14.27
C GLN A 266 31.37 21.53 13.69
N MET A 267 30.45 20.79 14.31
CA MET A 267 30.09 19.43 13.90
C MET A 267 28.67 19.43 13.34
N GLN A 268 28.57 19.57 12.02
CA GLN A 268 27.32 19.62 11.28
C GLN A 268 27.32 18.62 10.14
N GLY A 269 26.12 18.19 9.75
CA GLY A 269 25.95 17.38 8.56
C GLY A 269 24.67 17.70 7.80
N THR A 270 24.53 17.10 6.62
CA THR A 270 23.41 17.31 5.73
C THR A 270 22.99 16.02 5.03
N VAL A 271 21.69 15.74 5.01
CA VAL A 271 21.08 14.70 4.17
C VAL A 271 20.25 15.40 3.11
N ILE A 272 20.62 15.25 1.83
CA ILE A 272 19.85 15.77 0.70
C ILE A 272 18.99 14.63 0.18
N VAL A 273 17.69 14.69 0.45
CA VAL A 273 16.72 13.69 0.02
C VAL A 273 16.14 14.14 -1.31
N LYS A 274 16.49 13.44 -2.37
CA LYS A 274 15.88 13.61 -3.68
C LYS A 274 14.59 12.82 -3.73
N GLU A 275 13.62 13.33 -4.49
CA GLU A 275 12.49 12.51 -4.91
C GLU A 275 13.00 11.19 -5.50
N LYS A 276 12.38 10.08 -5.11
CA LYS A 276 12.77 8.77 -5.65
C LYS A 276 12.71 8.85 -7.17
N ASN A 277 13.87 8.67 -7.79
CA ASN A 277 14.13 9.01 -9.19
C ASN A 277 13.18 8.24 -10.14
N SER A 278 12.77 8.91 -11.21
CA SER A 278 11.92 8.40 -12.31
C SER A 278 12.46 7.17 -13.04
N SER A 279 13.58 6.57 -12.63
CA SER A 279 14.13 5.36 -13.25
C SER A 279 13.40 4.08 -12.83
N LEU A 280 12.84 4.03 -11.61
CA LEU A 280 11.98 2.90 -11.19
C LEU A 280 10.57 3.02 -11.78
N TYR A 281 10.10 4.25 -11.94
CA TYR A 281 8.81 4.60 -12.53
C TYR A 281 9.03 5.56 -13.71
N PRO A 282 9.49 5.05 -14.87
CA PRO A 282 9.54 5.85 -16.09
C PRO A 282 8.18 6.49 -16.37
N ILE A 283 8.20 7.75 -16.79
CA ILE A 283 6.98 8.45 -17.18
C ILE A 283 6.55 7.94 -18.56
N TYR A 284 5.31 7.49 -18.68
CA TYR A 284 4.71 7.11 -19.95
C TYR A 284 3.39 7.85 -20.18
N PRO A 285 3.04 8.15 -21.44
CA PRO A 285 1.65 8.46 -21.80
C PRO A 285 0.74 7.30 -21.41
N ILE A 286 -0.52 7.57 -21.02
CA ILE A 286 -1.43 6.50 -20.60
C ILE A 286 -1.66 5.52 -21.75
N ALA A 287 -1.88 6.02 -22.98
CA ALA A 287 -2.02 5.18 -24.18
C ALA A 287 -0.87 4.17 -24.40
N LYS A 288 0.34 4.44 -23.90
CA LYS A 288 1.47 3.53 -24.09
C LYS A 288 1.41 2.29 -23.19
N VAL A 289 0.71 2.38 -22.07
CA VAL A 289 0.63 1.32 -21.07
C VAL A 289 -0.74 0.65 -21.00
N THR A 290 -1.69 1.11 -21.81
CA THR A 290 -3.05 0.58 -21.94
C THR A 290 -3.28 -0.07 -23.31
N THR A 291 -2.23 -0.64 -23.90
CA THR A 291 -2.32 -1.42 -25.13
C THR A 291 -2.56 -2.89 -24.84
N ASN A 292 -3.47 -3.49 -25.59
CA ASN A 292 -3.91 -4.87 -25.38
C ASN A 292 -3.60 -5.72 -26.62
N ASN A 293 -3.30 -6.99 -26.40
CA ASN A 293 -3.16 -7.97 -27.48
C ASN A 293 -4.54 -8.39 -28.04
N SER A 294 -4.57 -9.31 -29.01
CA SER A 294 -5.83 -9.79 -29.62
C SER A 294 -6.78 -10.51 -28.66
N ASN A 295 -6.29 -10.94 -27.49
CA ASN A 295 -7.08 -11.57 -26.44
C ASN A 295 -7.53 -10.58 -25.37
N GLY A 296 -7.33 -9.26 -25.57
CA GLY A 296 -7.64 -8.25 -24.56
C GLY A 296 -6.67 -8.25 -23.39
N GLU A 297 -5.51 -8.93 -23.45
CA GLU A 297 -4.52 -8.91 -22.37
C GLU A 297 -3.57 -7.73 -22.52
N VAL A 298 -3.35 -6.98 -21.44
CA VAL A 298 -2.47 -5.81 -21.42
C VAL A 298 -1.02 -6.22 -21.69
N ASP A 299 -0.40 -5.62 -22.69
CA ASP A 299 1.00 -5.90 -23.06
C ASP A 299 2.03 -5.40 -22.04
N SER A 300 1.63 -4.40 -21.27
CA SER A 300 2.43 -3.67 -20.29
C SER A 300 2.27 -4.22 -18.88
N ILE A 301 1.71 -5.44 -18.71
CA ILE A 301 1.55 -6.04 -17.39
C ILE A 301 2.89 -6.10 -16.65
N ASN A 302 2.88 -5.75 -15.36
CA ASN A 302 4.05 -5.62 -14.49
C ASN A 302 5.02 -4.47 -14.82
N VAL A 303 4.72 -3.61 -15.79
CA VAL A 303 5.51 -2.39 -16.03
C VAL A 303 5.29 -1.41 -14.87
N ASN A 304 6.38 -1.03 -14.21
CA ASN A 304 6.37 0.09 -13.28
C ASN A 304 6.43 1.39 -14.08
N CYS A 305 5.51 2.30 -13.82
CA CYS A 305 5.48 3.61 -14.48
C CYS A 305 4.95 4.72 -13.58
N GLN A 306 5.22 5.95 -14.00
CA GLN A 306 4.49 7.13 -13.54
C GLN A 306 3.51 7.54 -14.65
N LEU A 307 2.27 7.79 -14.28
CA LEU A 307 1.22 8.33 -15.15
C LEU A 307 0.72 9.64 -14.57
N ASP A 308 0.54 10.64 -15.42
CA ASP A 308 0.06 11.96 -15.06
C ASP A 308 -1.31 12.17 -15.69
N GLY A 309 -2.27 12.68 -14.93
CA GLY A 309 -3.61 12.94 -15.48
C GLY A 309 -4.53 13.67 -14.50
N VAL A 310 -5.78 13.79 -14.92
CA VAL A 310 -6.86 14.41 -14.15
C VAL A 310 -7.76 13.30 -13.61
N VAL A 311 -8.19 13.45 -12.36
CA VAL A 311 -9.08 12.50 -11.68
C VAL A 311 -10.52 12.66 -12.17
N TYR A 312 -11.18 11.55 -12.48
CA TYR A 312 -12.58 11.46 -12.89
C TYR A 312 -13.40 10.65 -11.89
N GLY A 313 -14.59 11.17 -11.56
CA GLY A 313 -15.53 10.56 -10.64
C GLY A 313 -15.14 10.64 -9.16
N VAL A 314 -15.73 9.75 -8.37
CA VAL A 314 -15.55 9.66 -6.92
C VAL A 314 -14.66 8.46 -6.56
N ASN A 315 -14.30 8.32 -5.28
CA ASN A 315 -13.64 7.11 -4.80
C ASN A 315 -14.64 5.95 -4.72
N LEU A 316 -14.46 4.92 -5.53
CA LEU A 316 -15.26 3.69 -5.56
C LEU A 316 -14.75 2.63 -4.57
N ARG A 317 -13.94 3.04 -3.59
CA ARG A 317 -13.36 2.12 -2.61
C ARG A 317 -13.08 2.79 -1.27
N ALA A 318 -13.96 2.55 -0.30
CA ALA A 318 -13.84 3.12 1.05
C ALA A 318 -12.55 2.74 1.80
N GLN A 319 -12.04 1.51 1.63
CA GLN A 319 -10.85 1.02 2.35
C GLN A 319 -9.52 1.42 1.69
N GLY A 320 -9.54 2.02 0.51
CA GLY A 320 -8.35 2.33 -0.28
C GLY A 320 -8.67 3.41 -1.30
N LEU A 321 -8.25 3.20 -2.55
CA LEU A 321 -8.54 4.08 -3.66
C LEU A 321 -8.99 3.28 -4.88
N GLN A 322 -10.07 3.71 -5.51
CA GLN A 322 -10.48 3.25 -6.83
C GLN A 322 -11.15 4.40 -7.57
N PHE A 323 -10.55 4.85 -8.66
CA PHE A 323 -11.06 5.94 -9.51
C PHE A 323 -10.39 5.88 -10.88
N THR A 324 -10.77 6.78 -11.79
CA THR A 324 -10.19 6.84 -13.14
C THR A 324 -9.29 8.06 -13.29
N LEU A 325 -8.15 7.87 -13.94
CA LEU A 325 -7.23 8.93 -14.33
C LEU A 325 -7.24 9.07 -15.85
N ILE A 326 -7.43 10.28 -16.36
CA ILE A 326 -7.40 10.57 -17.80
C ILE A 326 -6.34 11.63 -18.07
N ASP A 327 -5.44 11.37 -19.02
CA ASP A 327 -4.36 12.29 -19.37
C ASP A 327 -4.80 13.43 -20.32
N ASP A 328 -3.86 14.32 -20.64
CA ASP A 328 -4.13 15.47 -21.51
C ASP A 328 -4.47 15.06 -22.95
N SER A 329 -4.13 13.83 -23.37
CA SER A 329 -4.43 13.23 -24.67
C SER A 329 -5.77 12.50 -24.70
N ASN A 330 -6.50 12.50 -23.58
CA ASN A 330 -7.76 11.76 -23.40
C ASN A 330 -7.56 10.24 -23.42
N ASP A 331 -6.45 9.76 -22.89
CA ASP A 331 -6.22 8.34 -22.62
C ASP A 331 -6.44 8.06 -21.14
N GLY A 332 -7.26 7.05 -20.85
CA GLY A 332 -7.71 6.74 -19.49
C GLY A 332 -7.16 5.45 -18.94
N ILE A 333 -7.01 5.38 -17.61
CA ILE A 333 -6.68 4.15 -16.89
C ILE A 333 -7.37 4.11 -15.52
N ALA A 334 -7.77 2.91 -15.08
CA ALA A 334 -8.22 2.71 -13.72
C ALA A 334 -7.05 2.78 -12.72
N VAL A 335 -7.24 3.49 -11.61
CA VAL A 335 -6.28 3.61 -10.53
C VAL A 335 -6.79 2.82 -9.34
N PHE A 336 -5.97 1.91 -8.80
CA PHE A 336 -6.39 1.01 -7.72
C PHE A 336 -5.38 0.94 -6.57
N SER A 337 -5.89 1.01 -5.35
CA SER A 337 -5.20 0.63 -4.11
C SER A 337 -6.15 -0.11 -3.18
N SER A 338 -5.75 -1.29 -2.71
CA SER A 338 -6.61 -2.13 -1.88
C SER A 338 -6.89 -1.53 -0.50
N THR A 339 -5.88 -0.96 0.15
CA THR A 339 -5.92 -0.56 1.57
C THR A 339 -5.32 0.82 1.89
N LYS A 340 -4.62 1.45 0.93
CA LYS A 340 -3.92 2.73 1.18
C LYS A 340 -4.66 3.89 0.54
N SER A 341 -4.76 4.99 1.28
CA SER A 341 -5.26 6.28 0.77
C SER A 341 -4.16 7.22 0.30
N PHE A 342 -2.89 6.94 0.64
CA PHE A 342 -1.74 7.83 0.38
C PHE A 342 -1.93 9.26 0.92
N GLY A 343 -2.77 9.42 1.95
CA GLY A 343 -3.13 10.75 2.47
C GLY A 343 -3.96 11.60 1.49
N TYR A 344 -4.46 11.00 0.41
CA TYR A 344 -5.22 11.65 -0.63
C TYR A 344 -6.73 11.38 -0.46
N SER A 345 -7.54 12.41 -0.69
CA SER A 345 -9.00 12.29 -0.79
C SER A 345 -9.39 12.56 -2.24
N VAL A 346 -9.97 11.56 -2.91
CA VAL A 346 -10.34 11.63 -4.32
C VAL A 346 -11.27 12.81 -4.55
N LYS A 347 -10.88 13.66 -5.49
CA LYS A 347 -11.67 14.79 -5.94
C LYS A 347 -11.56 14.91 -7.45
N GLU A 348 -12.71 14.86 -8.11
CA GLU A 348 -12.78 15.05 -9.56
C GLU A 348 -12.17 16.41 -9.96
N GLY A 349 -11.39 16.40 -11.03
CA GLY A 349 -10.69 17.59 -11.52
C GLY A 349 -9.33 17.85 -10.87
N ASP A 350 -8.90 17.08 -9.87
CA ASP A 350 -7.52 17.17 -9.37
C ASP A 350 -6.53 16.63 -10.42
N LYS A 351 -5.43 17.37 -10.65
CA LYS A 351 -4.30 16.90 -11.47
C LYS A 351 -3.32 16.18 -10.56
N ILE A 352 -3.00 14.92 -10.87
CA ILE A 352 -2.14 14.09 -10.03
C ILE A 352 -1.10 13.34 -10.86
N SER A 353 -0.01 12.94 -10.21
CA SER A 353 0.91 11.91 -10.70
C SER A 353 0.73 10.65 -9.87
N VAL A 354 0.45 9.53 -10.51
CA VAL A 354 0.39 8.22 -9.87
C VAL A 354 1.61 7.41 -10.29
N ARG A 355 2.23 6.71 -9.34
CA ARG A 355 3.28 5.73 -9.60
C ARG A 355 2.80 4.37 -9.13
N GLY A 356 3.12 3.36 -9.90
CA GLY A 356 2.62 2.03 -9.62
C GLY A 356 2.98 1.04 -10.72
N ARG A 357 2.41 -0.14 -10.58
CA ARG A 357 2.61 -1.25 -11.51
C ARG A 357 1.36 -1.48 -12.32
N ILE A 358 1.50 -1.57 -13.64
CA ILE A 358 0.39 -1.93 -14.53
C ILE A 358 -0.05 -3.37 -14.24
N SER A 359 -1.37 -3.55 -14.20
CA SER A 359 -2.04 -4.80 -13.92
C SER A 359 -3.35 -4.85 -14.72
N GLN A 360 -4.02 -5.99 -14.64
CA GLN A 360 -5.32 -6.20 -15.25
C GLN A 360 -6.21 -6.90 -14.23
N PHE A 361 -7.46 -6.46 -14.10
CA PHE A 361 -8.45 -7.08 -13.23
C PHE A 361 -9.75 -7.26 -13.99
N GLN A 362 -10.09 -8.53 -14.25
CA GLN A 362 -11.30 -8.89 -15.01
C GLN A 362 -11.38 -8.18 -16.36
N GLY A 363 -10.26 -8.21 -17.10
CA GLY A 363 -10.12 -7.51 -18.38
C GLY A 363 -9.75 -6.03 -18.25
N LEU A 364 -10.16 -5.34 -17.18
CA LEU A 364 -9.86 -3.92 -16.99
C LEU A 364 -8.37 -3.66 -16.70
N THR A 365 -7.73 -2.87 -17.56
CA THR A 365 -6.39 -2.30 -17.38
C THR A 365 -6.38 -1.30 -16.24
N GLN A 366 -5.45 -1.50 -15.30
CA GLN A 366 -5.32 -0.65 -14.13
C GLN A 366 -3.87 -0.46 -13.70
N ILE A 367 -3.62 0.61 -12.95
CA ILE A 367 -2.37 0.81 -12.22
C ILE A 367 -2.57 0.52 -10.73
N LEU A 368 -1.77 -0.41 -10.19
CA LEU A 368 -1.70 -0.68 -8.75
C LEU A 368 -0.79 0.36 -8.11
N LEU A 369 -1.39 1.25 -7.30
CA LEU A 369 -0.72 2.39 -6.70
C LEU A 369 0.39 1.98 -5.72
N ASP A 370 1.56 2.58 -5.89
CA ASP A 370 2.66 2.64 -4.93
C ASP A 370 2.86 4.06 -4.37
N THR A 371 2.64 5.09 -5.20
CA THR A 371 2.77 6.50 -4.77
C THR A 371 1.76 7.37 -5.50
N LEU A 372 1.28 8.41 -4.83
CA LEU A 372 0.41 9.42 -5.39
C LEU A 372 0.94 10.80 -5.00
N LEU A 373 1.10 11.68 -5.98
CA LEU A 373 1.52 13.07 -5.81
C LEU A 373 0.44 14.00 -6.36
N THR A 374 0.08 15.03 -5.61
CA THR A 374 -0.92 16.02 -6.03
C THR A 374 -0.25 17.20 -6.74
N ASN A 375 -0.75 17.55 -7.92
CA ASN A 375 -0.17 18.56 -8.80
C ASN A 375 -1.14 19.73 -9.07
N GLY A 376 -2.14 19.94 -8.21
CA GLY A 376 -3.14 21.01 -8.30
C GLY A 376 -4.41 20.56 -9.02
N THR A 377 -4.98 21.42 -9.86
CA THR A 377 -6.24 21.20 -10.58
C THR A 377 -6.02 21.08 -12.08
N GLY A 378 -6.69 20.12 -12.71
CA GLY A 378 -6.73 19.92 -14.15
C GLY A 378 -8.08 20.30 -14.78
N LEU A 379 -8.12 20.28 -16.11
CA LEU A 379 -9.35 20.52 -16.87
C LEU A 379 -9.96 19.16 -17.26
N LEU A 380 -11.25 18.99 -16.93
CA LEU A 380 -12.01 17.84 -17.40
C LEU A 380 -12.29 17.97 -18.90
N LYS A 381 -12.14 16.87 -19.61
CA LYS A 381 -12.54 16.67 -21.00
C LYS A 381 -14.04 16.37 -21.09
N ASP A 382 -14.63 16.74 -22.22
CA ASP A 382 -16.01 16.38 -22.55
C ASP A 382 -16.14 14.87 -22.84
N ALA A 383 -17.31 14.31 -22.55
CA ALA A 383 -17.60 12.91 -22.84
C ALA A 383 -17.66 12.65 -24.36
N THR A 384 -17.07 11.55 -24.80
CA THR A 384 -17.13 11.12 -26.21
C THR A 384 -18.42 10.34 -26.48
N GLU A 385 -19.16 10.72 -27.52
CA GLU A 385 -20.35 9.97 -27.93
C GLU A 385 -19.97 8.62 -28.56
N VAL A 386 -20.59 7.54 -28.06
CA VAL A 386 -20.34 6.17 -28.54
C VAL A 386 -21.65 5.42 -28.76
N ASN A 387 -21.64 4.45 -29.68
CA ASN A 387 -22.78 3.58 -29.97
C ASN A 387 -22.59 2.16 -29.42
N PHE A 388 -21.39 1.83 -28.96
CA PHE A 388 -21.06 0.55 -28.34
C PHE A 388 -19.89 0.70 -27.38
N LEU A 389 -19.89 -0.15 -26.36
CA LEU A 389 -18.79 -0.29 -25.43
C LEU A 389 -17.91 -1.45 -25.90
N ASN A 390 -16.60 -1.19 -25.90
CA ASN A 390 -15.57 -2.13 -26.30
C ASN A 390 -14.24 -1.72 -25.64
N GLU A 391 -13.15 -2.40 -26.02
CA GLU A 391 -11.80 -2.10 -25.57
C GLU A 391 -11.43 -0.61 -25.70
N THR A 392 -11.83 0.05 -26.80
CA THR A 392 -11.46 1.46 -27.04
C THR A 392 -12.20 2.44 -26.13
N THR A 393 -13.26 2.00 -25.46
CA THR A 393 -14.01 2.81 -24.49
C THR A 393 -13.56 2.60 -23.05
N GLU A 394 -12.64 1.68 -22.82
CA GLU A 394 -12.20 1.35 -21.46
C GLU A 394 -11.48 2.53 -20.80
N SER A 395 -11.88 2.83 -19.56
CA SER A 395 -11.40 3.98 -18.78
C SER A 395 -11.61 5.34 -19.46
N GLN A 396 -12.45 5.41 -20.49
CA GLN A 396 -12.79 6.65 -21.18
C GLN A 396 -14.07 7.26 -20.63
N LEU A 397 -14.13 8.59 -20.56
CA LEU A 397 -15.40 9.28 -20.33
C LEU A 397 -16.21 9.28 -21.63
N VAL A 398 -17.31 8.54 -21.64
CA VAL A 398 -18.18 8.38 -22.82
C VAL A 398 -19.63 8.69 -22.50
N VAL A 399 -20.41 8.96 -23.54
CA VAL A 399 -21.86 9.17 -23.45
C VAL A 399 -22.59 8.29 -24.45
N LEU A 400 -23.56 7.51 -23.95
CA LEU A 400 -24.55 6.80 -24.75
C LEU A 400 -25.77 7.71 -24.92
N LYS A 401 -26.13 8.05 -26.16
CA LYS A 401 -27.24 8.97 -26.44
C LYS A 401 -28.56 8.24 -26.57
N ASN A 402 -29.62 8.88 -26.08
CA ASN A 402 -31.01 8.44 -26.30
C ASN A 402 -31.25 6.95 -25.96
N VAL A 403 -30.74 6.51 -24.80
CA VAL A 403 -30.98 5.17 -24.27
C VAL A 403 -32.18 5.17 -23.32
N LYS A 404 -32.76 4.00 -23.08
CA LYS A 404 -33.78 3.77 -22.05
C LYS A 404 -33.45 2.53 -21.24
N LEU A 405 -33.96 2.46 -20.01
CA LEU A 405 -33.86 1.27 -19.17
C LEU A 405 -34.61 0.07 -19.82
N VAL A 406 -33.97 -1.10 -19.88
CA VAL A 406 -34.55 -2.31 -20.47
C VAL A 406 -35.59 -2.93 -19.54
N ASP A 407 -35.25 -3.06 -18.26
CA ASP A 407 -36.13 -3.64 -17.24
C ASP A 407 -36.11 -2.77 -15.97
N LEU A 408 -37.28 -2.23 -15.61
CA LEU A 408 -37.45 -1.43 -14.41
C LEU A 408 -37.14 -2.22 -13.13
N ALA A 409 -37.39 -3.54 -13.12
CA ALA A 409 -37.13 -4.38 -11.96
C ALA A 409 -35.64 -4.58 -11.68
N SER A 410 -34.76 -4.37 -12.68
CA SER A 410 -33.31 -4.41 -12.50
C SER A 410 -32.77 -3.25 -11.66
N TRP A 411 -33.54 -2.17 -11.50
CA TRP A 411 -33.20 -1.04 -10.64
C TRP A 411 -33.47 -1.35 -9.16
N THR A 412 -32.64 -2.23 -8.59
CA THR A 412 -32.88 -2.83 -7.26
C THR A 412 -32.59 -1.89 -6.10
N LYS A 413 -31.81 -0.81 -6.31
CA LYS A 413 -31.23 0.02 -5.23
C LYS A 413 -30.45 -0.81 -4.20
N ASN A 414 -29.79 -1.87 -4.64
CA ASN A 414 -28.96 -2.68 -3.76
C ASN A 414 -27.81 -1.83 -3.20
N PRO A 415 -27.64 -1.72 -1.87
CA PRO A 415 -26.57 -0.91 -1.26
C PRO A 415 -25.16 -1.46 -1.52
N LEU A 416 -25.02 -2.66 -2.11
CA LEU A 416 -23.75 -3.22 -2.58
C LEU A 416 -23.48 -2.96 -4.07
N GLY A 417 -24.31 -2.10 -4.68
CA GLY A 417 -24.30 -1.85 -6.12
C GLY A 417 -25.08 -2.90 -6.91
N PHE A 418 -25.42 -2.56 -8.14
CA PHE A 418 -26.19 -3.41 -9.03
C PHE A 418 -25.90 -3.09 -10.50
N THR A 419 -26.18 -4.04 -11.39
CA THR A 419 -26.03 -3.86 -12.83
C THR A 419 -27.41 -3.84 -13.48
N ILE A 420 -27.64 -2.85 -14.34
CA ILE A 420 -28.83 -2.72 -15.17
C ILE A 420 -28.42 -2.85 -16.65
N SER A 421 -29.41 -2.96 -17.53
CA SER A 421 -29.18 -2.81 -18.97
C SER A 421 -29.98 -1.65 -19.55
N VAL A 422 -29.35 -0.89 -20.44
CA VAL A 422 -29.97 0.20 -21.21
C VAL A 422 -29.89 -0.06 -22.70
N THR A 423 -30.83 0.48 -23.48
CA THR A 423 -30.85 0.28 -24.94
C THR A 423 -31.29 1.54 -25.68
N ASP A 424 -30.69 1.79 -26.84
CA ASP A 424 -31.15 2.78 -27.84
C ASP A 424 -32.26 2.21 -28.77
N GLY A 425 -32.59 0.92 -28.60
CA GLY A 425 -33.49 0.15 -29.46
C GLY A 425 -32.78 -0.79 -30.44
N ASN A 426 -31.47 -0.65 -30.64
CA ASN A 426 -30.64 -1.47 -31.53
C ASN A 426 -29.60 -2.28 -30.75
N VAL A 427 -28.91 -1.63 -29.81
CA VAL A 427 -27.86 -2.22 -28.99
C VAL A 427 -28.27 -2.11 -27.51
N THR A 428 -27.89 -3.11 -26.73
CA THR A 428 -28.06 -3.13 -25.28
C THR A 428 -26.69 -3.01 -24.63
N HIS A 429 -26.57 -2.15 -23.63
CA HIS A 429 -25.36 -1.94 -22.84
C HIS A 429 -25.63 -2.24 -21.38
N ASP A 430 -24.66 -2.87 -20.73
CA ASP A 430 -24.68 -3.02 -19.28
C ASP A 430 -24.16 -1.74 -18.61
N VAL A 431 -24.80 -1.37 -17.51
CA VAL A 431 -24.45 -0.20 -16.71
C VAL A 431 -24.33 -0.64 -15.26
N ARG A 432 -23.15 -0.45 -14.68
CA ARG A 432 -22.87 -0.76 -13.28
C ARG A 432 -23.12 0.48 -12.43
N ILE A 433 -24.15 0.40 -11.59
CA ILE A 433 -24.43 1.37 -10.55
C ILE A 433 -23.65 0.97 -9.31
N ASP A 434 -22.60 1.72 -9.02
CA ASP A 434 -21.70 1.45 -7.91
C ASP A 434 -22.33 1.85 -6.55
N ASN A 435 -21.94 1.20 -5.46
CA ASN A 435 -22.45 1.53 -4.12
C ASN A 435 -21.92 2.85 -3.58
N ASP A 436 -20.82 3.36 -4.11
CA ASP A 436 -20.15 4.55 -3.60
C ASP A 436 -20.61 5.86 -4.28
N ILE A 437 -21.53 5.79 -5.25
CA ILE A 437 -22.10 6.97 -5.93
C ILE A 437 -23.49 7.32 -5.41
N ASN A 438 -23.89 8.59 -5.52
CA ASN A 438 -25.21 9.05 -5.08
C ASN A 438 -26.39 8.38 -5.82
N LEU A 439 -26.18 7.94 -7.05
CA LEU A 439 -27.20 7.33 -7.92
C LEU A 439 -27.77 6.00 -7.37
N VAL A 440 -27.00 5.25 -6.55
CA VAL A 440 -27.42 3.93 -6.03
C VAL A 440 -28.72 3.98 -5.22
N ASN A 441 -29.00 5.12 -4.59
CA ASN A 441 -30.17 5.31 -3.72
C ASN A 441 -31.36 5.99 -4.43
N MET A 442 -31.16 6.43 -5.68
CA MET A 442 -32.16 7.20 -6.43
C MET A 442 -33.17 6.28 -7.11
N ASP A 443 -34.32 6.84 -7.48
CA ASP A 443 -35.33 6.13 -8.28
C ASP A 443 -34.83 5.87 -9.71
N ALA A 444 -35.42 4.90 -10.40
CA ALA A 444 -35.05 4.59 -11.77
C ALA A 444 -35.38 5.76 -12.71
N PRO A 445 -34.50 6.12 -13.66
CA PRO A 445 -34.88 7.05 -14.72
C PRO A 445 -35.96 6.43 -15.62
N SER A 446 -36.82 7.28 -16.17
CA SER A 446 -37.89 6.90 -17.08
C SER A 446 -37.76 7.62 -18.42
N GLY A 447 -38.33 7.04 -19.47
CA GLY A 447 -38.22 7.56 -20.83
C GLY A 447 -36.83 7.36 -21.42
N PHE A 448 -36.48 8.22 -22.39
CA PHE A 448 -35.16 8.25 -23.01
C PHE A 448 -34.29 9.30 -22.32
N PHE A 449 -33.02 8.97 -22.14
CA PHE A 449 -32.01 9.82 -21.55
C PHE A 449 -30.66 9.58 -22.21
N ASP A 450 -29.79 10.58 -22.13
CA ASP A 450 -28.36 10.41 -22.37
C ASP A 450 -27.72 9.91 -21.08
N LEU A 451 -26.80 8.96 -21.21
CA LEU A 451 -26.09 8.36 -20.09
C LEU A 451 -24.59 8.55 -20.27
N THR A 452 -23.99 9.36 -19.40
CA THR A 452 -22.55 9.58 -19.33
C THR A 452 -21.93 8.62 -18.32
N GLY A 453 -20.66 8.26 -18.50
CA GLY A 453 -19.94 7.47 -17.51
C GLY A 453 -18.56 7.07 -17.98
N ILE A 454 -17.85 6.35 -17.12
CA ILE A 454 -16.56 5.76 -17.46
C ILE A 454 -16.79 4.36 -18.03
N GLY A 455 -16.25 4.08 -19.21
CA GLY A 455 -16.26 2.72 -19.76
C GLY A 455 -15.39 1.78 -18.91
N SER A 456 -15.84 0.54 -18.72
CA SER A 456 -15.20 -0.46 -17.87
C SER A 456 -15.39 -1.86 -18.45
N GLN A 457 -14.71 -2.84 -17.87
CA GLN A 457 -14.80 -4.24 -18.24
C GLN A 457 -14.89 -5.12 -16.99
N PHE A 458 -15.62 -6.23 -17.08
CA PHE A 458 -15.75 -7.24 -16.04
C PHE A 458 -15.85 -8.64 -16.66
N ASP A 459 -14.76 -9.07 -17.29
CA ASP A 459 -14.60 -10.38 -17.90
C ASP A 459 -13.55 -11.20 -17.15
N ALA A 460 -13.95 -12.31 -16.55
CA ALA A 460 -13.05 -13.13 -15.73
C ALA A 460 -12.24 -14.16 -16.55
N SER A 461 -12.43 -14.23 -17.87
CA SER A 461 -11.85 -15.27 -18.71
C SER A 461 -11.22 -14.73 -19.99
N THR A 462 -10.07 -15.28 -20.38
CA THR A 462 -9.43 -14.99 -21.67
C THR A 462 -10.18 -15.72 -22.82
N PRO A 463 -10.39 -15.09 -23.98
CA PRO A 463 -10.03 -13.69 -24.31
C PRO A 463 -10.95 -12.68 -23.59
N PHE A 464 -10.36 -11.63 -23.02
CA PHE A 464 -11.03 -10.50 -22.36
C PHE A 464 -11.64 -9.56 -23.40
N ASN A 465 -12.62 -10.02 -24.15
CA ASN A 465 -13.27 -9.27 -25.22
C ASN A 465 -14.78 -9.14 -25.02
N SER A 466 -15.25 -9.39 -23.80
CA SER A 466 -16.65 -9.27 -23.40
C SER A 466 -16.78 -8.51 -22.08
N GLY A 467 -17.98 -8.47 -21.50
CA GLY A 467 -18.20 -7.86 -20.18
C GLY A 467 -18.01 -6.34 -20.12
N TYR A 468 -18.06 -5.64 -21.25
CA TYR A 468 -17.97 -4.18 -21.26
C TYR A 468 -19.22 -3.54 -20.67
N GLN A 469 -19.01 -2.57 -19.80
CA GLN A 469 -20.08 -1.89 -19.05
C GLN A 469 -19.76 -0.41 -18.89
N LEU A 470 -20.79 0.41 -18.72
CA LEU A 470 -20.65 1.82 -18.37
C LEU A 470 -20.79 2.02 -16.86
N MET A 471 -19.95 2.83 -16.26
CA MET A 471 -20.02 3.19 -14.84
C MET A 471 -20.31 4.70 -14.71
N PRO A 472 -21.55 5.10 -14.40
CA PRO A 472 -21.86 6.49 -14.09
C PRO A 472 -21.08 6.93 -12.86
N ARG A 473 -20.61 8.18 -12.86
CA ARG A 473 -19.84 8.76 -11.74
C ARG A 473 -20.76 9.29 -10.64
N TYR A 474 -21.94 9.76 -11.03
CA TYR A 474 -22.94 10.35 -10.16
C TYR A 474 -24.27 10.51 -10.92
N ALA A 475 -25.32 10.96 -10.22
CA ALA A 475 -26.67 11.10 -10.76
C ALA A 475 -26.79 12.05 -11.96
N ASP A 476 -26.00 13.14 -11.98
CA ASP A 476 -26.01 14.12 -13.06
C ASP A 476 -25.48 13.56 -14.39
N ASP A 477 -24.90 12.35 -14.40
CA ASP A 477 -24.54 11.64 -15.63
C ASP A 477 -25.78 11.10 -16.37
N ILE A 478 -26.98 11.13 -15.78
CA ILE A 478 -28.25 10.87 -16.48
C ILE A 478 -28.89 12.20 -16.86
N ASN A 479 -29.09 12.41 -18.17
CA ASN A 479 -29.68 13.66 -18.66
C ASN A 479 -30.70 13.44 -19.80
N PRO A 480 -31.97 13.83 -19.63
CA PRO A 480 -32.57 14.31 -18.39
C PRO A 480 -32.79 13.16 -17.40
N TYR A 481 -32.54 13.40 -16.11
CA TYR A 481 -32.98 12.48 -15.06
C TYR A 481 -34.45 12.74 -14.70
N ASN A 482 -35.33 11.81 -15.08
CA ASN A 482 -36.77 11.91 -14.85
C ASN A 482 -37.32 10.62 -14.23
N PRO A 483 -37.49 10.54 -12.91
CA PRO A 483 -37.91 9.32 -12.23
C PRO A 483 -39.42 9.06 -12.26
N SER A 484 -40.24 10.04 -12.69
CA SER A 484 -41.69 10.03 -12.42
C SER A 484 -42.56 9.46 -13.55
N GLY A 485 -41.98 8.89 -14.61
CA GLY A 485 -42.77 8.41 -15.76
C GLY A 485 -43.40 9.52 -16.60
N ASN A 486 -43.09 10.79 -16.31
CA ASN A 486 -43.56 11.94 -17.08
C ASN A 486 -42.82 11.96 -18.42
N VAL A 487 -43.32 11.23 -19.41
CA VAL A 487 -42.80 11.30 -20.78
C VAL A 487 -43.14 12.69 -21.32
N TYR A 488 -42.15 13.57 -21.40
CA TYR A 488 -42.26 14.80 -22.17
C TYR A 488 -41.88 14.46 -23.61
N PRO A 489 -42.84 14.33 -24.54
CA PRO A 489 -42.51 14.08 -25.94
C PRO A 489 -41.66 15.25 -26.46
N LYS A 490 -40.58 14.94 -27.18
CA LYS A 490 -39.79 15.93 -27.90
C LYS A 490 -40.69 16.57 -28.97
N ALA A 491 -41.04 17.84 -28.79
CA ALA A 491 -41.78 18.61 -29.79
C ALA A 491 -40.79 19.44 -30.62
N THR A 492 -40.93 19.41 -31.94
CA THR A 492 -40.24 20.33 -32.84
C THR A 492 -40.83 21.75 -32.69
N ILE A 493 -40.05 22.79 -33.01
CA ILE A 493 -40.55 24.18 -33.00
C ILE A 493 -41.85 24.30 -33.82
N ASP A 494 -41.90 23.64 -34.98
CA ASP A 494 -43.07 23.60 -35.87
C ASP A 494 -44.31 22.97 -35.22
N GLU A 495 -44.15 21.98 -34.34
CA GLU A 495 -45.26 21.31 -33.63
C GLU A 495 -45.85 22.13 -32.49
N VAL A 496 -45.09 23.08 -31.92
CA VAL A 496 -45.55 23.98 -30.83
C VAL A 496 -45.91 25.38 -31.34
N SER A 497 -45.52 25.73 -32.56
CA SER A 497 -45.83 27.03 -33.17
C SER A 497 -47.16 27.10 -33.92
N ASN A 498 -47.87 25.98 -34.10
CA ASN A 498 -49.20 25.99 -34.72
C ASN A 498 -50.23 26.62 -33.77
N ILE A 499 -50.70 27.80 -34.16
CA ILE A 499 -51.70 28.61 -33.48
C ILE A 499 -53.07 28.36 -34.13
N ASN A 500 -54.10 28.13 -33.31
CA ASN A 500 -55.47 28.03 -33.79
C ASN A 500 -55.99 29.37 -34.33
N ASN A 501 -57.21 29.40 -34.86
CA ASN A 501 -57.88 30.61 -35.38
C ASN A 501 -58.11 31.73 -34.33
N LEU A 502 -57.67 31.54 -33.08
CA LEU A 502 -57.70 32.53 -32.00
C LEU A 502 -56.29 33.00 -31.58
N GLY A 503 -55.23 32.55 -32.26
CA GLY A 503 -53.84 32.91 -31.94
C GLY A 503 -53.25 32.16 -30.75
N ILE A 504 -53.85 31.02 -30.35
CA ILE A 504 -53.42 30.21 -29.19
C ILE A 504 -52.76 28.92 -29.69
N PRO A 505 -51.56 28.54 -29.18
CA PRO A 505 -50.90 27.29 -29.57
C PRO A 505 -51.78 26.07 -29.32
N GLU A 506 -52.00 25.24 -30.35
CA GLU A 506 -52.97 24.12 -30.32
C GLU A 506 -52.63 23.00 -29.31
N LYS A 507 -51.39 22.90 -28.84
CA LYS A 507 -50.91 21.80 -27.97
C LYS A 507 -50.66 22.15 -26.50
N LEU A 508 -51.09 23.31 -25.99
CA LEU A 508 -51.02 23.66 -24.56
C LEU A 508 -52.20 23.08 -23.74
N VAL A 509 -52.53 21.80 -23.96
CA VAL A 509 -53.44 21.03 -23.08
C VAL A 509 -52.71 19.81 -22.55
N PHE A 510 -51.63 20.01 -21.80
CA PHE A 510 -51.02 18.94 -21.00
C PHE A 510 -50.46 19.53 -19.72
N ALA A 511 -51.26 19.46 -18.64
CA ALA A 511 -50.87 19.30 -17.24
C ALA A 511 -52.00 19.75 -16.29
N MET A 512 -53.15 19.08 -16.32
CA MET A 512 -54.04 18.97 -15.15
C MET A 512 -54.78 17.64 -15.22
N ASN A 513 -54.14 16.59 -14.72
CA ASN A 513 -54.74 15.47 -13.99
C ASN A 513 -53.63 14.67 -13.32
#